data_AF-A0A922K9M1-F1
#
_entry.id   AF-A0A922K9M1-F1
#
_cell.length_a   1.000
_cell.length_b   1.000
_cell.length_c   1.000
_cell.angle_alpha   90.00
_cell.angle_beta   90.00
_cell.angle_gamma   90.00
#
_symmetry.space_group_name_H-M   'P 1'
#
loop_
_entity.id
_entity.type
_entity.pdbx_description
1 polymer ?
#
loop_
_entity_poly.entity_id
_entity_poly.type
_entity_poly.pdbx_seq_one_letter_code
_entity_poly.pdbx_strand_id
1 'polypeptide(L)'
;MMTHEMKVLDRQDQFLQRWNKLFVLSCAISLALDPLFFYIPVLKLNDQETCLYSDRTLAIVVSVLRSVNDAFYAIRIYFQFRTGIIRPSTPVLGWPELNTQPMAIAKRYLSTYFTVDILAILPLPQVVVFVIETSFKNADPMGMTEMLKSVIFSQYVPRLLRIYPLYVEVIRSSGRLTNTTWGGAAYNLFLYMLASHVVGACWYFFGIERQDACWQKMRRKINGCQDKDFYCGNKLDQADFVGLVSQACHIVEPDEAKKSTHHFDYGIFTTVLKSGVVESRNFTVKFSYCFWWGFRSLSSIGQNLETSTFFWEIVFVVFIAISGLVLFLVLIGNMQIYLQSTTMRRVQEMRVRKTDIEQWMSRCMLPNCLKERVRRYEQHKWLQIRGVEEENLIQNLPRDIRRDIKHHLCFDLLKKVPMFQKMDQQLWDPMIDFLKPVLYTQDSYIVREGDPVDEMLFIMRGNLASYTTNGGIIGFFNTGDLKAGDFCGEELLTWSLYA
;
A
#
# COMPACT_ATOMS: atom_id res chain seq x y z
N MET A 1 1.24 31.21 38.61
CA MET A 1 0.95 31.15 37.17
C MET A 1 1.14 29.70 36.75
N MET A 2 0.05 28.91 36.72
CA MET A 2 0.12 27.50 36.33
C MET A 2 0.50 27.45 34.84
N THR A 3 1.76 27.13 34.56
CA THR A 3 2.18 26.72 33.23
C THR A 3 1.39 25.46 32.92
N HIS A 4 0.34 25.60 32.12
CA HIS A 4 -0.38 24.46 31.55
C HIS A 4 0.68 23.64 30.79
N GLU A 5 1.16 22.55 31.38
CA GLU A 5 2.14 21.70 30.73
C GLU A 5 1.52 21.21 29.43
N MET A 6 2.11 21.73 28.35
CA MET A 6 1.71 21.45 27.00
C MET A 6 1.98 19.97 26.71
N LYS A 7 0.93 19.14 26.69
CA LYS A 7 1.05 17.69 26.47
C LYS A 7 1.77 17.39 25.15
N VAL A 8 2.96 16.79 25.25
CA VAL A 8 3.75 16.28 24.12
C VAL A 8 3.15 14.94 23.68
N LEU A 9 3.03 14.74 22.38
CA LEU A 9 2.51 13.50 21.80
C LEU A 9 3.65 12.51 21.56
N ASP A 10 3.46 11.27 22.01
CA ASP A 10 4.36 10.16 21.72
C ASP A 10 3.96 9.49 20.39
N ARG A 11 4.95 9.12 19.58
CA ARG A 11 4.77 8.39 18.31
C ARG A 11 4.17 7.00 18.50
N GLN A 12 4.37 6.40 19.68
CA GLN A 12 3.82 5.08 19.99
C GLN A 12 2.37 5.14 20.48
N ASP A 13 1.83 6.34 20.76
CA ASP A 13 0.45 6.49 21.19
C ASP A 13 -0.52 6.08 20.06
N GLN A 14 -1.49 5.22 20.40
CA GLN A 14 -2.52 4.76 19.47
C GLN A 14 -3.31 5.93 18.87
N PHE A 15 -3.48 7.03 19.62
CA PHE A 15 -4.12 8.23 19.11
C PHE A 15 -3.36 8.81 17.91
N LEU A 16 -2.05 9.07 18.07
CA LEU A 16 -1.23 9.66 17.01
C LEU A 16 -1.09 8.70 15.82
N GLN A 17 -0.99 7.40 16.06
CA GLN A 17 -0.97 6.39 14.98
C GLN A 17 -2.24 6.40 14.12
N ARG A 18 -3.43 6.52 14.75
CA ARG A 18 -4.71 6.63 14.02
C ARG A 18 -4.77 7.92 13.19
N TRP A 19 -4.37 9.05 13.78
CA TRP A 19 -4.32 10.32 13.06
C TRP A 19 -3.31 10.33 11.91
N ASN A 20 -2.13 9.73 12.07
CA ASN A 20 -1.15 9.61 10.99
C ASN A 20 -1.69 8.80 9.81
N LYS A 21 -2.45 7.72 10.06
CA LYS A 21 -3.16 6.99 8.99
C LYS A 21 -4.20 7.86 8.28
N LEU A 22 -4.98 8.65 9.04
CA LEU A 22 -5.94 9.60 8.45
C LEU A 22 -5.24 10.71 7.65
N PHE A 23 -4.08 11.21 8.10
CA PHE A 23 -3.29 12.20 7.37
C PHE A 23 -2.76 11.64 6.04
N VAL A 24 -2.32 10.38 6.00
CA VAL A 24 -1.94 9.72 4.74
C VAL A 24 -3.13 9.63 3.79
N LEU A 25 -4.31 9.24 4.28
CA LEU A 25 -5.53 9.16 3.47
C LEU A 25 -5.94 10.55 2.94
N SER A 26 -5.95 11.57 3.79
CA SER A 26 -6.20 12.96 3.40
C SER A 26 -5.17 13.46 2.38
N CYS A 27 -3.90 13.01 2.45
CA CYS A 27 -2.93 13.29 1.41
C CYS A 27 -3.29 12.70 0.06
N ALA A 28 -3.74 11.46 0.05
CA ALA A 28 -4.18 10.78 -1.15
C ALA A 28 -5.42 11.47 -1.77
N ILE A 29 -6.39 11.89 -0.94
CA ILE A 29 -7.58 12.65 -1.37
C ILE A 29 -7.16 14.00 -1.96
N SER A 30 -6.22 14.70 -1.33
CA SER A 30 -5.70 15.99 -1.82
C SER A 30 -5.17 15.90 -3.24
N LEU A 31 -4.39 14.86 -3.55
CA LEU A 31 -3.86 14.64 -4.88
C LEU A 31 -4.96 14.31 -5.90
N ALA A 32 -6.09 13.75 -5.47
CA ALA A 32 -7.23 13.50 -6.34
C ALA A 32 -8.03 14.79 -6.65
N LEU A 33 -8.04 15.74 -5.71
CA LEU A 33 -8.78 17.00 -5.84
C LEU A 33 -8.09 18.00 -6.77
N ASP A 34 -6.74 18.11 -6.74
CA ASP A 34 -6.03 19.13 -7.51
C ASP A 34 -6.25 19.03 -9.05
N PRO A 35 -6.23 17.85 -9.67
CA PRO A 35 -6.56 17.73 -11.09
C PRO A 35 -8.02 18.06 -11.42
N LEU A 36 -8.93 18.17 -10.45
CA LEU A 36 -10.32 18.54 -10.74
C LEU A 36 -10.44 19.99 -11.23
N PHE A 37 -9.50 20.85 -10.86
CA PHE A 37 -9.44 22.23 -11.34
C PHE A 37 -9.25 22.31 -12.87
N PHE A 38 -8.66 21.29 -13.49
CA PHE A 38 -8.49 21.19 -14.94
C PHE A 38 -9.81 21.03 -15.71
N TYR A 39 -10.91 20.63 -15.05
CA TYR A 39 -12.24 20.52 -15.69
C TYR A 39 -13.08 21.80 -15.60
N ILE A 40 -12.57 22.86 -14.96
CA ILE A 40 -13.23 24.17 -14.83
C ILE A 40 -13.39 24.89 -16.18
N PRO A 41 -12.34 25.02 -17.01
CA PRO A 41 -12.51 25.59 -18.35
C PRO A 41 -13.35 24.65 -19.21
N VAL A 42 -14.33 25.20 -19.91
CA VAL A 42 -15.22 24.48 -20.82
C VAL A 42 -15.32 25.26 -22.11
N LEU A 43 -15.29 24.55 -23.24
CA LEU A 43 -15.41 25.14 -24.56
C LEU A 43 -16.89 25.27 -24.93
N LYS A 44 -17.22 26.32 -25.67
CA LYS A 44 -18.47 26.44 -26.42
C LYS A 44 -18.08 26.47 -27.89
N LEU A 45 -18.45 25.44 -28.65
CA LEU A 45 -18.08 25.26 -30.05
C LEU A 45 -19.35 25.21 -30.91
N ASN A 46 -19.97 26.37 -31.14
CA ASN A 46 -21.11 26.48 -32.03
C ASN A 46 -20.71 27.24 -33.31
N ASP A 47 -21.42 27.02 -34.42
CA ASP A 47 -21.22 27.75 -35.68
C ASP A 47 -21.30 29.27 -35.54
N GLN A 48 -21.99 29.75 -34.50
CA GLN A 48 -22.18 31.19 -34.21
C GLN A 48 -21.26 31.73 -33.11
N GLU A 49 -20.76 30.88 -32.20
CA GLU A 49 -19.96 31.31 -31.06
C GLU A 49 -18.92 30.23 -30.71
N THR A 50 -17.64 30.58 -30.87
CA THR A 50 -16.51 29.78 -30.35
C THR A 50 -15.83 30.54 -29.23
N CYS A 51 -16.02 30.08 -27.98
CA CYS A 51 -15.46 30.77 -26.82
C CYS A 51 -15.22 29.82 -25.64
N LEU A 52 -14.30 30.22 -24.77
CA LEU A 52 -14.01 29.58 -23.50
C LEU A 52 -14.90 30.17 -22.41
N TYR A 53 -15.43 29.34 -21.52
CA TYR A 53 -16.07 29.80 -20.28
C TYR A 53 -15.65 28.95 -19.08
N SER A 54 -15.86 29.49 -17.88
CA SER A 54 -15.54 28.83 -16.62
C SER A 54 -16.79 28.24 -15.96
N ASP A 55 -16.75 26.96 -15.60
CA ASP A 55 -17.78 26.29 -14.81
C ASP A 55 -17.70 26.72 -13.33
N ARG A 56 -18.50 27.73 -12.97
CA ARG A 56 -18.52 28.29 -11.61
C ARG A 56 -18.95 27.29 -10.55
N THR A 57 -19.89 26.40 -10.87
CA THR A 57 -20.38 25.41 -9.92
C THR A 57 -19.26 24.46 -9.54
N LEU A 58 -18.52 23.96 -10.54
CA LEU A 58 -17.38 23.08 -10.30
C LEU A 58 -16.24 23.82 -9.58
N ALA A 59 -15.94 25.05 -9.98
CA ALA A 59 -14.95 25.91 -9.35
C ALA A 59 -15.19 26.08 -7.84
N ILE A 60 -16.43 26.40 -7.44
CA ILE A 60 -16.82 26.55 -6.02
C ILE A 60 -16.70 25.21 -5.30
N VAL A 61 -17.26 24.13 -5.84
CA VAL A 61 -17.26 22.81 -5.19
C VAL A 61 -15.83 22.30 -4.93
N VAL A 62 -14.97 22.33 -5.95
CA VAL A 62 -13.58 21.88 -5.81
C VAL A 62 -12.82 22.78 -4.84
N SER A 63 -13.02 24.10 -4.88
CA SER A 63 -12.38 25.05 -3.95
C SER A 63 -12.79 24.82 -2.50
N VAL A 64 -14.06 24.50 -2.22
CA VAL A 64 -14.55 24.16 -0.88
C VAL A 64 -13.92 22.86 -0.40
N LEU A 65 -14.00 21.78 -1.19
CA LEU A 65 -13.40 20.48 -0.85
C LEU A 65 -11.89 20.60 -0.59
N ARG A 66 -11.22 21.37 -1.44
CA ARG A 66 -9.79 21.67 -1.34
C ARG A 66 -9.44 22.39 -0.03
N SER A 67 -10.26 23.36 0.38
CA SER A 67 -10.06 24.14 1.61
C SER A 67 -10.33 23.33 2.87
N VAL A 68 -11.32 22.43 2.85
CA VAL A 68 -11.56 21.47 3.94
C VAL A 68 -10.34 20.57 4.15
N ASN A 69 -9.71 20.12 3.06
CA ASN A 69 -8.51 19.29 3.17
C ASN A 69 -7.27 20.08 3.67
N ASP A 70 -7.13 21.36 3.30
CA ASP A 70 -6.10 22.24 3.86
C ASP A 70 -6.25 22.42 5.37
N ALA A 71 -7.48 22.52 5.88
CA ALA A 71 -7.72 22.58 7.32
C ALA A 71 -7.23 21.32 8.04
N PHE A 72 -7.45 20.13 7.44
CA PHE A 72 -6.95 18.87 7.99
C PHE A 72 -5.41 18.85 8.04
N TYR A 73 -4.75 19.45 7.06
CA TYR A 73 -3.31 19.58 7.06
C TYR A 73 -2.76 20.60 8.06
N ALA A 74 -3.48 21.70 8.31
CA ALA A 74 -3.12 22.64 9.35
C ALA A 74 -3.11 21.96 10.73
N ILE A 75 -4.08 21.07 10.98
CA ILE A 75 -4.11 20.23 12.19
C ILE A 75 -2.87 19.33 12.26
N ARG A 76 -2.41 18.76 11.14
CA ARG A 76 -1.15 17.99 11.14
C ARG A 76 0.07 18.85 11.49
N ILE A 77 0.20 20.04 10.90
CA ILE A 77 1.33 20.94 11.23
C ILE A 77 1.33 21.21 12.73
N TYR A 78 0.15 21.46 13.32
CA TYR A 78 0.00 21.58 14.76
C TYR A 78 0.50 20.32 15.50
N PHE A 79 0.14 19.11 15.06
CA PHE A 79 0.66 17.88 15.68
C PHE A 79 2.17 17.72 15.54
N GLN A 80 2.79 18.13 14.43
CA GLN A 80 4.24 18.04 14.25
C GLN A 80 5.02 18.91 15.23
N PHE A 81 4.47 20.08 15.63
CA PHE A 81 5.02 20.88 16.72
C PHE A 81 4.82 20.25 18.11
N ARG A 82 3.97 19.23 18.23
CA ARG A 82 3.66 18.51 19.48
C ARG A 82 4.31 17.15 19.60
N THR A 83 4.81 16.57 18.50
CA THR A 83 5.38 15.22 18.50
C THR A 83 6.80 15.23 19.07
N GLY A 84 7.03 14.41 20.09
CA GLY A 84 8.34 14.30 20.74
C GLY A 84 9.42 13.73 19.82
N ILE A 85 10.67 14.13 20.06
CA ILE A 85 11.82 13.65 19.29
C ILE A 85 12.45 12.47 20.00
N ILE A 86 12.49 11.31 19.33
CA ILE A 86 13.30 10.18 19.78
C ILE A 86 14.76 10.45 19.40
N ARG A 87 15.66 10.53 20.39
CA ARG A 87 17.11 10.54 20.13
C ARG A 87 17.58 9.10 19.87
N PRO A 88 18.40 8.85 18.84
CA PRO A 88 19.02 7.54 18.68
C PRO A 88 19.88 7.26 19.92
N SER A 89 19.69 6.11 20.55
CA SER A 89 20.37 5.73 21.77
C SER A 89 21.88 5.70 21.55
N THR A 90 22.64 6.38 22.40
CA THR A 90 24.09 6.13 22.50
C THR A 90 24.32 4.73 23.08
N PRO A 91 25.38 4.01 22.68
CA PRO A 91 25.64 2.62 23.11
C PRO A 91 25.63 2.40 24.64
N VAL A 92 25.85 3.46 25.41
CA VAL A 92 26.00 3.46 26.88
C VAL A 92 24.66 3.53 27.62
N LEU A 93 23.60 4.05 27.00
CA LEU A 93 22.29 4.24 27.65
C LEU A 93 21.24 3.55 26.77
N GLY A 94 20.97 2.27 27.07
CA GLY A 94 20.24 1.34 26.20
C GLY A 94 18.78 1.70 25.87
N TRP A 95 18.24 2.82 26.35
CA TRP A 95 16.86 3.23 26.10
C TRP A 95 16.78 4.53 25.30
N PRO A 96 15.99 4.57 24.21
CA PRO A 96 15.75 5.80 23.48
C PRO A 96 14.97 6.78 24.36
N GLU A 97 15.59 7.89 24.76
CA GLU A 97 14.93 8.91 25.57
C GLU A 97 14.15 9.89 24.68
N LEU A 98 12.88 10.12 25.04
CA LEU A 98 12.01 11.06 24.34
C LEU A 98 12.33 12.49 24.77
N ASN A 99 12.90 13.28 23.87
CA ASN A 99 13.10 14.70 24.14
C ASN A 99 11.76 15.44 24.04
N THR A 100 11.25 15.91 25.17
CA THR A 100 9.98 16.63 25.32
C THR A 100 10.11 18.15 25.26
N GLN A 101 11.33 18.69 25.13
CA GLN A 101 11.56 20.13 25.12
C GLN A 101 10.92 20.81 23.88
N PRO A 102 9.94 21.72 24.05
CA PRO A 102 9.21 22.32 22.93
C PRO A 102 10.09 23.07 21.94
N MET A 103 11.11 23.78 22.44
CA MET A 103 12.04 24.56 21.60
C MET A 103 12.89 23.66 20.69
N ALA A 104 13.32 22.50 21.19
CA ALA A 104 14.09 21.54 20.42
C ALA A 104 13.22 20.88 19.32
N ILE A 105 11.95 20.59 19.64
CA ILE A 105 10.96 20.07 18.69
C ILE A 105 10.72 21.09 17.57
N ALA A 106 10.40 22.33 17.94
CA ALA A 106 10.14 23.41 16.99
C ALA A 106 11.34 23.67 16.07
N LYS A 107 12.56 23.81 16.62
CA LYS A 107 13.76 24.08 15.81
C LYS A 107 14.04 22.98 14.79
N ARG A 108 13.89 21.71 15.18
CA ARG A 108 14.10 20.57 14.25
C ARG A 108 13.04 20.53 13.16
N TYR A 109 11.77 20.74 13.51
CA TYR A 109 10.68 20.69 12.54
C TYR A 109 10.77 21.85 11.54
N LEU A 110 11.03 23.08 12.03
CA LEU A 110 11.24 24.28 11.20
C LEU A 110 12.38 24.11 10.19
N SER A 111 13.43 23.39 10.56
CA SER A 111 14.60 23.19 9.69
C SER A 111 14.45 22.05 8.67
N THR A 112 13.48 21.14 8.82
CA THR A 112 13.40 19.92 8.00
C THR A 112 12.18 19.89 7.08
N TYR A 113 10.97 19.78 7.63
CA TYR A 113 9.76 19.51 6.86
C TYR A 113 8.78 20.67 6.80
N PHE A 114 8.96 21.69 7.65
CA PHE A 114 8.00 22.80 7.78
C PHE A 114 7.82 23.58 6.48
N THR A 115 8.89 23.85 5.73
CA THR A 115 8.82 24.59 4.46
C THR A 115 7.97 23.85 3.42
N VAL A 116 8.18 22.54 3.25
CA VAL A 116 7.38 21.69 2.36
C VAL A 116 5.92 21.63 2.81
N ASP A 117 5.69 21.53 4.13
CA ASP A 117 4.33 21.49 4.70
C ASP A 117 3.56 22.79 4.46
N ILE A 118 4.21 23.96 4.58
CA ILE A 118 3.61 25.26 4.29
C ILE A 118 3.32 25.41 2.80
N LEU A 119 4.28 25.11 1.93
CA LEU A 119 4.10 25.20 0.47
C LEU A 119 2.94 24.30 -0.01
N ALA A 120 2.74 23.14 0.62
CA ALA A 120 1.66 22.21 0.28
C ALA A 120 0.24 22.67 0.71
N ILE A 121 0.13 23.61 1.66
CA ILE A 121 -1.15 24.09 2.23
C ILE A 121 -1.61 25.41 1.60
N LEU A 122 -0.73 26.14 0.93
CA LEU A 122 -1.10 27.43 0.33
C LEU A 122 -2.39 27.28 -0.51
N PRO A 123 -3.34 28.22 -0.46
CA PRO A 123 -4.58 28.13 -1.23
C PRO A 123 -4.42 28.73 -2.64
N LEU A 124 -3.30 28.45 -3.34
CA LEU A 124 -3.02 29.10 -4.63
C LEU A 124 -4.07 28.75 -5.71
N PRO A 125 -4.53 27.49 -5.89
CA PRO A 125 -5.57 27.15 -6.87
C PRO A 125 -6.87 27.91 -6.60
N GLN A 126 -7.29 28.03 -5.33
CA GLN A 126 -8.49 28.76 -4.95
C GLN A 126 -8.38 30.26 -5.30
N VAL A 127 -7.23 30.87 -5.02
CA VAL A 127 -6.95 32.27 -5.37
C VAL A 127 -6.95 32.46 -6.89
N VAL A 128 -6.28 31.59 -7.63
CA VAL A 128 -6.23 31.68 -9.10
C VAL A 128 -7.62 31.50 -9.70
N VAL A 129 -8.41 30.53 -9.24
CA VAL A 129 -9.80 30.36 -9.72
C VAL A 129 -10.65 31.59 -9.45
N PHE A 130 -10.50 32.21 -8.28
CA PHE A 130 -11.19 33.46 -7.97
C PHE A 130 -10.79 34.59 -8.92
N VAL A 131 -9.47 34.78 -9.14
CA VAL A 131 -8.96 35.75 -10.13
C VAL A 131 -9.50 35.44 -11.52
N ILE A 132 -9.53 34.16 -11.89
CA ILE A 132 -10.06 33.69 -13.15
C ILE A 132 -11.53 34.10 -13.32
N GLU A 133 -12.37 33.83 -12.33
CA GLU A 133 -13.78 34.22 -12.37
C GLU A 133 -13.97 35.74 -12.46
N THR A 134 -13.11 36.53 -11.83
CA THR A 134 -13.14 37.99 -11.96
C THR A 134 -12.72 38.46 -13.35
N SER A 135 -11.69 37.84 -13.94
CA SER A 135 -11.23 38.14 -15.31
C SER A 135 -12.30 37.81 -16.34
N PHE A 136 -12.98 36.66 -16.21
CA PHE A 136 -14.09 36.29 -17.09
C PHE A 136 -15.26 37.30 -17.03
N LYS A 137 -15.48 37.96 -15.89
CA LYS A 137 -16.48 39.04 -15.77
C LYS A 137 -16.01 40.35 -16.40
N ASN A 138 -14.72 40.64 -16.30
CA ASN A 138 -14.13 41.90 -16.75
C ASN A 138 -13.57 41.85 -18.19
N ALA A 139 -13.65 40.68 -18.84
CA ALA A 139 -13.09 40.40 -20.16
C ALA A 139 -11.58 40.72 -20.27
N ASP A 140 -10.83 40.49 -19.18
CA ASP A 140 -9.38 40.70 -19.12
C ASP A 140 -8.65 39.36 -19.40
N PRO A 141 -7.97 39.21 -20.53
CA PRO A 141 -7.57 37.91 -21.10
C PRO A 141 -6.21 37.40 -20.61
N MET A 142 -5.76 37.80 -19.43
CA MET A 142 -4.39 37.56 -18.98
C MET A 142 -4.12 36.07 -18.69
N GLY A 143 -3.52 35.34 -19.65
CA GLY A 143 -2.74 34.10 -19.45
C GLY A 143 -3.35 33.05 -18.50
N MET A 144 -4.68 32.94 -18.46
CA MET A 144 -5.40 32.34 -17.34
C MET A 144 -5.20 30.83 -17.22
N THR A 145 -5.15 30.15 -18.37
CA THR A 145 -4.87 28.71 -18.50
C THR A 145 -3.44 28.40 -18.04
N GLU A 146 -2.46 29.19 -18.47
CA GLU A 146 -1.07 29.08 -18.06
C GLU A 146 -0.88 29.30 -16.54
N MET A 147 -1.57 30.31 -15.97
CA MET A 147 -1.56 30.56 -14.53
C MET A 147 -2.16 29.38 -13.76
N LEU A 148 -3.31 28.85 -14.20
CA LEU A 148 -3.96 27.70 -13.56
C LEU A 148 -3.06 26.46 -13.60
N LYS A 149 -2.50 26.16 -14.77
CA LYS A 149 -1.55 25.06 -14.97
C LYS A 149 -0.32 25.17 -14.07
N SER A 150 0.35 26.31 -14.10
CA SER A 150 1.55 26.57 -13.31
C SER A 150 1.27 26.42 -11.82
N VAL A 151 0.15 26.98 -11.34
CA VAL A 151 -0.22 26.88 -9.93
C VAL A 151 -0.54 25.46 -9.52
N ILE A 152 -1.35 24.71 -10.29
CA ILE A 152 -1.68 23.33 -9.97
C ILE A 152 -0.42 22.47 -9.90
N PHE A 153 0.47 22.52 -10.90
CA PHE A 153 1.71 21.75 -10.87
C PHE A 153 2.65 22.17 -9.74
N SER A 154 2.80 23.47 -9.49
CA SER A 154 3.64 23.99 -8.40
C SER A 154 3.19 23.51 -7.02
N GLN A 155 1.88 23.32 -6.81
CA GLN A 155 1.32 22.80 -5.57
C GLN A 155 1.37 21.28 -5.48
N TYR A 156 1.21 20.60 -6.61
CA TYR A 156 1.19 19.16 -6.67
C TYR A 156 2.52 18.54 -6.20
N VAL A 157 3.65 19.18 -6.52
CA VAL A 157 4.99 18.69 -6.17
C VAL A 157 5.25 18.65 -4.65
N PRO A 158 5.09 19.73 -3.87
CA PRO A 158 5.22 19.68 -2.40
C PRO A 158 4.32 18.63 -1.75
N ARG A 159 3.12 18.39 -2.31
CA ARG A 159 2.15 17.42 -1.79
C ARG A 159 2.62 15.98 -2.00
N LEU A 160 3.17 15.68 -3.17
CA LEU A 160 3.80 14.39 -3.44
C LEU A 160 4.99 14.14 -2.52
N LEU A 161 5.90 15.13 -2.40
CA LEU A 161 7.09 15.01 -1.56
C LEU A 161 6.75 14.75 -0.09
N ARG A 162 5.62 15.26 0.39
CA ARG A 162 5.14 15.09 1.76
C ARG A 162 4.57 13.69 2.06
N ILE A 163 4.03 12.99 1.06
CA ILE A 163 3.45 11.64 1.29
C ILE A 163 4.52 10.65 1.73
N TYR A 164 5.71 10.72 1.15
CA TYR A 164 6.80 9.80 1.47
C TYR A 164 7.20 9.78 2.95
N PRO A 165 7.57 10.91 3.60
CA PRO A 165 7.94 10.89 5.02
C PRO A 165 6.78 10.46 5.92
N LEU A 166 5.53 10.84 5.58
CA LEU A 166 4.32 10.42 6.29
C LEU A 166 4.09 8.91 6.22
N TYR A 167 4.22 8.34 5.01
CA TYR A 167 4.09 6.92 4.77
C TYR A 167 5.15 6.12 5.55
N VAL A 168 6.40 6.58 5.51
CA VAL A 168 7.52 5.98 6.26
C VAL A 168 7.29 6.08 7.77
N GLU A 169 6.78 7.21 8.28
CA GLU A 169 6.45 7.38 9.69
C GLU A 169 5.35 6.40 10.15
N VAL A 170 4.29 6.24 9.36
CA VAL A 170 3.23 5.26 9.64
C VAL A 170 3.79 3.85 9.67
N ILE A 171 4.55 3.43 8.65
CA ILE A 171 5.14 2.08 8.62
C ILE A 171 6.07 1.84 9.80
N ARG A 172 6.90 2.82 10.18
CA ARG A 172 7.82 2.67 11.32
C ARG A 172 7.06 2.56 12.66
N SER A 173 5.93 3.26 12.80
CA SER A 173 5.15 3.29 14.05
C SER A 173 4.21 2.09 14.21
N SER A 174 3.51 1.68 13.15
CA SER A 174 2.47 0.64 13.20
C SER A 174 2.84 -0.66 12.50
N GLY A 175 4.03 -0.75 11.88
CA GLY A 175 4.50 -1.89 11.09
C GLY A 175 3.75 -2.14 9.78
N ARG A 176 2.49 -1.66 9.67
CA ARG A 176 1.61 -1.78 8.50
C ARG A 176 0.74 -0.54 8.35
N LEU A 177 0.44 -0.17 7.11
CA LEU A 177 -0.46 0.94 6.78
C LEU A 177 -1.92 0.60 7.15
N THR A 178 -2.38 -0.60 6.77
CA THR A 178 -3.74 -1.10 7.02
C THR A 178 -3.73 -2.27 7.98
N ASN A 179 -4.79 -2.38 8.78
CA ASN A 179 -4.96 -3.53 9.70
C ASN A 179 -5.37 -4.80 8.93
N THR A 180 -5.92 -4.65 7.72
CA THR A 180 -6.30 -5.76 6.84
C THR A 180 -5.15 -6.17 5.92
N THR A 181 -5.04 -7.47 5.64
CA THR A 181 -4.02 -8.05 4.76
C THR A 181 -4.18 -7.59 3.31
N TRP A 182 -5.41 -7.37 2.83
CA TRP A 182 -5.72 -6.86 1.50
C TRP A 182 -5.69 -5.33 1.38
N GLY A 183 -5.59 -4.59 2.50
CA GLY A 183 -5.61 -3.13 2.46
C GLY A 183 -4.40 -2.53 1.73
N GLY A 184 -3.24 -3.21 1.75
CA GLY A 184 -2.08 -2.82 0.95
C GLY A 184 -2.29 -2.98 -0.56
N ALA A 185 -2.98 -4.04 -0.99
CA ALA A 185 -3.39 -4.22 -2.38
C ALA A 185 -4.34 -3.10 -2.82
N ALA A 186 -5.40 -2.86 -2.05
CA ALA A 186 -6.35 -1.79 -2.35
C ALA A 186 -5.68 -0.41 -2.43
N TYR A 187 -4.71 -0.13 -1.55
CA TYR A 187 -3.94 1.12 -1.59
C TYR A 187 -3.09 1.25 -2.86
N ASN A 188 -2.38 0.20 -3.28
CA ASN A 188 -1.62 0.21 -4.53
C ASN A 188 -2.51 0.41 -5.76
N LEU A 189 -3.67 -0.27 -5.80
CA LEU A 189 -4.65 -0.07 -6.85
C LEU A 189 -5.19 1.36 -6.88
N PHE A 190 -5.48 1.93 -5.70
CA PHE A 190 -5.92 3.32 -5.57
C PHE A 190 -4.86 4.28 -6.13
N LEU A 191 -3.58 4.10 -5.83
CA LEU A 191 -2.51 4.95 -6.39
C LEU A 191 -2.43 4.86 -7.92
N TYR A 192 -2.62 3.66 -8.48
CA TYR A 192 -2.67 3.46 -9.93
C TYR A 192 -3.88 4.17 -10.57
N MET A 193 -5.06 4.05 -9.96
CA MET A 193 -6.27 4.77 -10.39
C MET A 193 -6.10 6.29 -10.27
N LEU A 194 -5.44 6.76 -9.21
CA LEU A 194 -5.15 8.18 -9.00
C LEU A 194 -4.24 8.73 -10.11
N ALA A 195 -3.18 8.01 -10.47
CA ALA A 195 -2.32 8.40 -11.60
C ALA A 195 -3.11 8.45 -12.91
N SER A 196 -4.03 7.51 -13.13
CA SER A 196 -4.92 7.47 -14.30
C SER A 196 -5.83 8.70 -14.37
N HIS A 197 -6.40 9.09 -13.23
CA HIS A 197 -7.20 10.31 -13.10
C HIS A 197 -6.38 11.57 -13.43
N VAL A 198 -5.17 11.70 -12.89
CA VAL A 198 -4.28 12.85 -13.16
C VAL A 198 -3.95 12.94 -14.65
N VAL A 199 -3.56 11.83 -15.28
CA VAL A 199 -3.25 11.77 -16.71
C VAL A 199 -4.46 12.15 -17.56
N GLY A 200 -5.66 11.64 -17.22
CA GLY A 200 -6.90 11.98 -17.90
C GLY A 200 -7.28 13.46 -17.78
N ALA A 201 -7.12 14.04 -16.60
CA ALA A 201 -7.39 15.46 -16.36
C ALA A 201 -6.39 16.37 -17.10
N CYS A 202 -5.11 16.02 -17.11
CA CYS A 202 -4.10 16.71 -17.92
C CYS A 202 -4.44 16.64 -19.41
N TRP A 203 -4.86 15.48 -19.90
CA TRP A 203 -5.25 15.30 -21.31
C TRP A 203 -6.45 16.17 -21.69
N TYR A 204 -7.48 16.23 -20.85
CA TYR A 204 -8.62 17.14 -21.04
C TYR A 204 -8.18 18.59 -21.15
N PHE A 205 -7.40 19.06 -20.18
CA PHE A 205 -7.01 20.46 -20.10
C PHE A 205 -6.00 20.86 -21.17
N PHE A 206 -5.02 20.02 -21.48
CA PHE A 206 -4.12 20.25 -22.60
C PHE A 206 -4.86 20.23 -23.94
N GLY A 207 -5.96 19.49 -24.07
CA GLY A 207 -6.84 19.59 -25.24
C GLY A 207 -7.45 20.98 -25.39
N ILE A 208 -7.92 21.57 -24.28
CA ILE A 208 -8.40 22.97 -24.26
C ILE A 208 -7.28 23.95 -24.59
N GLU A 209 -6.07 23.78 -24.03
CA GLU A 209 -4.92 24.62 -24.37
C GLU A 209 -4.51 24.49 -25.84
N ARG A 210 -4.66 23.31 -26.44
CA ARG A 210 -4.42 23.13 -27.87
C ARG A 210 -5.45 23.85 -28.73
N GLN A 211 -6.71 23.84 -28.32
CA GLN A 211 -7.76 24.64 -28.98
C GLN A 211 -7.44 26.14 -28.88
N ASP A 212 -7.10 26.62 -27.69
CA ASP A 212 -6.71 28.02 -27.45
C ASP A 212 -5.47 28.41 -28.28
N ALA A 213 -4.47 27.52 -28.39
CA ALA A 213 -3.31 27.74 -29.23
C ALA A 213 -3.67 27.88 -30.73
N CYS A 214 -4.69 27.16 -31.22
CA CYS A 214 -5.20 27.35 -32.57
C CYS A 214 -5.85 28.73 -32.73
N TRP A 215 -6.73 29.12 -31.79
CA TRP A 215 -7.37 30.43 -31.79
C TRP A 215 -6.35 31.57 -31.77
N GLN A 216 -5.33 31.48 -30.91
CA GLN A 216 -4.24 32.45 -30.83
C GLN A 216 -3.41 32.53 -32.12
N LYS A 217 -3.18 31.39 -32.78
CA LYS A 217 -2.47 31.35 -34.08
C LYS A 217 -3.28 32.05 -35.18
N MET A 218 -4.60 31.89 -35.19
CA MET A 218 -5.49 32.56 -36.15
C MET A 218 -5.67 34.04 -35.85
N ARG A 219 -5.81 34.40 -34.57
CA ARG A 219 -5.85 35.78 -34.10
C ARG A 219 -4.70 36.62 -34.66
N ARG A 220 -3.46 36.10 -34.59
CA ARG A 220 -2.26 36.80 -35.12
C ARG A 220 -2.31 37.07 -36.63
N LYS A 221 -3.15 36.36 -37.38
CA LYS A 221 -3.32 36.54 -38.82
C LYS A 221 -4.47 37.51 -39.17
N ILE A 222 -5.37 37.78 -38.23
CA ILE A 222 -6.60 38.54 -38.45
C ILE A 222 -6.49 39.91 -37.78
N ASN A 223 -6.53 40.97 -38.58
CA ASN A 223 -6.52 42.34 -38.06
C ASN A 223 -7.83 42.65 -37.32
N GLY A 224 -7.73 43.18 -36.10
CA GLY A 224 -8.89 43.58 -35.28
C GLY A 224 -9.39 42.51 -34.28
N CYS A 225 -8.81 41.31 -34.27
CA CYS A 225 -9.19 40.24 -33.33
C CYS A 225 -8.46 40.40 -31.97
N GLN A 226 -9.23 40.55 -30.89
CA GLN A 226 -8.73 40.72 -29.53
C GLN A 226 -8.85 39.42 -28.74
N ASP A 227 -7.97 39.20 -27.76
CA ASP A 227 -8.02 37.97 -26.94
C ASP A 227 -9.36 37.79 -26.21
N LYS A 228 -9.96 38.91 -25.79
CA LYS A 228 -11.26 38.95 -25.12
C LYS A 228 -12.40 38.36 -25.96
N ASP A 229 -12.23 38.24 -27.27
CA ASP A 229 -13.26 37.74 -28.19
C ASP A 229 -13.41 36.21 -28.08
N PHE A 230 -12.39 35.52 -27.55
CA PHE A 230 -12.43 34.07 -27.30
C PHE A 230 -12.96 33.72 -25.91
N TYR A 231 -13.40 34.69 -25.10
CA TYR A 231 -13.98 34.46 -23.77
C TYR A 231 -15.47 34.78 -23.77
N CYS A 232 -16.30 33.82 -23.32
CA CYS A 232 -17.75 33.99 -23.33
C CYS A 232 -18.17 35.07 -22.30
N GLY A 233 -18.59 36.24 -22.79
CA GLY A 233 -18.97 37.38 -21.93
C GLY A 233 -19.19 38.69 -22.69
N ASN A 234 -18.57 38.86 -23.85
CA ASN A 234 -18.81 39.98 -24.75
C ASN A 234 -19.82 39.60 -25.84
N LYS A 235 -20.94 40.32 -25.90
CA LYS A 235 -21.81 40.33 -27.08
C LYS A 235 -21.21 41.30 -28.09
N LEU A 236 -20.48 40.78 -29.07
CA LEU A 236 -20.07 41.56 -30.24
C LEU A 236 -20.75 40.99 -31.48
N ASP A 237 -21.30 41.89 -32.30
CA ASP A 237 -21.87 41.65 -33.65
C ASP A 237 -20.78 41.25 -34.66
N GLN A 238 -20.04 40.19 -34.36
CA GLN A 238 -18.80 39.89 -35.06
C GLN A 238 -18.74 38.44 -35.54
N ALA A 239 -19.85 37.98 -36.11
CA ALA A 239 -20.05 36.63 -36.65
C ALA A 239 -19.01 36.24 -37.72
N ASP A 240 -18.54 37.20 -38.53
CA ASP A 240 -17.65 36.94 -39.67
C ASP A 240 -16.25 36.44 -39.25
N PHE A 241 -15.70 36.98 -38.15
CA PHE A 241 -14.37 36.58 -37.66
C PHE A 241 -14.41 35.24 -36.93
N VAL A 242 -15.47 35.03 -36.14
CA VAL A 242 -15.71 33.78 -35.40
C VAL A 242 -15.89 32.62 -36.39
N GLY A 243 -16.60 32.84 -37.50
CA GLY A 243 -16.74 31.85 -38.57
C GLY A 243 -15.40 31.45 -39.19
N LEU A 244 -14.52 32.42 -39.49
CA LEU A 244 -13.19 32.16 -40.07
C LEU A 244 -12.28 31.37 -39.11
N VAL A 245 -12.30 31.72 -37.81
CA VAL A 245 -11.54 31.00 -36.78
C VAL A 245 -12.10 29.60 -36.58
N SER A 246 -13.43 29.46 -36.52
CA SER A 246 -14.11 28.16 -36.41
C SER A 246 -13.76 27.24 -37.57
N GLN A 247 -13.72 27.75 -38.80
CA GLN A 247 -13.35 26.98 -39.99
C GLN A 247 -11.87 26.53 -39.97
N ALA A 248 -10.96 27.42 -39.58
CA ALA A 248 -9.52 27.11 -39.55
C ALA A 248 -9.15 26.18 -38.38
N CYS A 249 -9.83 26.33 -37.24
CA CYS A 249 -9.66 25.51 -36.05
C CYS A 249 -10.67 24.36 -35.96
N HIS A 250 -11.30 24.01 -37.08
CA HIS A 250 -12.20 22.85 -37.16
C HIS A 250 -11.43 21.56 -36.85
N ILE A 251 -12.06 20.68 -36.08
CA ILE A 251 -11.41 19.47 -35.57
C ILE A 251 -11.53 18.36 -36.64
N VAL A 252 -10.45 18.11 -37.36
CA VAL A 252 -10.37 17.15 -38.47
C VAL A 252 -9.66 15.86 -38.04
N GLU A 253 -9.84 14.74 -38.76
CA GLU A 253 -9.07 13.51 -38.48
C GLU A 253 -7.56 13.73 -38.67
N PRO A 254 -6.69 13.05 -37.89
CA PRO A 254 -5.22 13.22 -38.00
C PRO A 254 -4.70 12.96 -39.42
N ASP A 255 -5.27 11.97 -40.12
CA ASP A 255 -4.86 11.60 -41.48
C ASP A 255 -5.24 12.64 -42.55
N GLU A 256 -6.30 13.41 -42.29
CA GLU A 256 -6.76 14.50 -43.16
C GLU A 256 -6.03 15.82 -42.83
N ALA A 257 -5.74 16.06 -41.54
CA ALA A 257 -4.92 17.18 -41.09
C ALA A 257 -3.49 17.11 -41.64
N LYS A 258 -2.90 15.91 -41.74
CA LYS A 258 -1.57 15.71 -42.35
C LYS A 258 -1.53 15.97 -43.86
N LYS A 259 -2.67 15.82 -44.56
CA LYS A 259 -2.77 16.00 -46.02
C LYS A 259 -3.02 17.44 -46.44
N SER A 260 -3.41 18.31 -45.52
CA SER A 260 -3.82 19.69 -45.81
C SER A 260 -3.02 20.69 -44.97
N THR A 261 -2.33 21.62 -45.62
CA THR A 261 -1.57 22.71 -44.96
C THR A 261 -2.45 23.75 -44.26
N HIS A 262 -3.77 23.66 -44.43
CA HIS A 262 -4.75 24.63 -43.94
C HIS A 262 -5.38 24.27 -42.59
N HIS A 263 -5.29 23.02 -42.13
CA HIS A 263 -5.90 22.57 -40.87
C HIS A 263 -4.87 22.48 -39.73
N PHE A 264 -5.33 22.76 -38.50
CA PHE A 264 -4.50 22.65 -37.30
C PHE A 264 -4.45 21.20 -36.82
N ASP A 265 -3.24 20.67 -36.63
CA ASP A 265 -3.04 19.31 -36.11
C ASP A 265 -3.13 19.30 -34.57
N TYR A 266 -4.18 18.65 -34.07
CA TYR A 266 -4.45 18.49 -32.64
C TYR A 266 -3.81 17.23 -32.03
N GLY A 267 -3.24 16.33 -32.84
CA GLY A 267 -2.56 15.12 -32.37
C GLY A 267 -3.42 14.26 -31.44
N ILE A 268 -2.85 13.84 -30.30
CA ILE A 268 -3.53 13.03 -29.27
C ILE A 268 -4.80 13.69 -28.70
N PHE A 269 -4.93 15.02 -28.83
CA PHE A 269 -6.05 15.77 -28.28
C PHE A 269 -7.26 15.80 -29.23
N THR A 270 -7.10 15.37 -30.48
CA THR A 270 -8.20 15.26 -31.45
C THR A 270 -9.36 14.46 -30.88
N THR A 271 -9.06 13.36 -30.18
CA THR A 271 -10.08 12.46 -29.61
C THR A 271 -10.86 13.10 -28.46
N VAL A 272 -10.24 13.92 -27.59
CA VAL A 272 -10.97 14.64 -26.53
C VAL A 272 -11.86 15.74 -27.11
N LEU A 273 -11.34 16.47 -28.11
CA LEU A 273 -12.05 17.57 -28.74
C LEU A 273 -13.26 17.06 -29.54
N LYS A 274 -13.12 15.96 -30.30
CA LYS A 274 -14.24 15.35 -31.06
C LYS A 274 -15.29 14.67 -30.19
N SER A 275 -14.93 14.22 -29.00
CA SER A 275 -15.86 13.51 -28.12
C SER A 275 -17.01 14.38 -27.59
N GLY A 276 -16.95 15.71 -27.75
CA GLY A 276 -17.89 16.68 -27.17
C GLY A 276 -17.77 16.83 -25.65
N VAL A 277 -16.83 16.12 -25.02
CA VAL A 277 -16.63 16.13 -23.57
C VAL A 277 -16.10 17.49 -23.09
N VAL A 278 -15.28 18.17 -23.91
CA VAL A 278 -14.81 19.53 -23.65
C VAL A 278 -15.91 20.59 -23.67
N GLU A 279 -17.06 20.28 -24.27
CA GLU A 279 -18.24 21.16 -24.34
C GLU A 279 -19.28 20.86 -23.26
N SER A 280 -19.31 19.62 -22.79
CA SER A 280 -20.29 19.16 -21.80
C SER A 280 -20.14 19.89 -20.46
N ARG A 281 -21.27 20.26 -19.84
CA ARG A 281 -21.32 20.71 -18.43
C ARG A 281 -21.44 19.56 -17.44
N ASN A 282 -21.74 18.35 -17.91
CA ASN A 282 -21.96 17.23 -17.01
C ASN A 282 -20.61 16.70 -16.51
N PHE A 283 -20.26 17.05 -15.27
CA PHE A 283 -19.01 16.63 -14.63
C PHE A 283 -18.82 15.11 -14.63
N THR A 284 -19.88 14.34 -14.39
CA THR A 284 -19.78 12.86 -14.34
C THR A 284 -19.35 12.29 -15.68
N VAL A 285 -19.87 12.82 -16.78
CA VAL A 285 -19.48 12.40 -18.14
C VAL A 285 -18.03 12.81 -18.42
N LYS A 286 -17.68 14.06 -18.09
CA LYS A 286 -16.31 14.58 -18.23
C LYS A 286 -15.28 13.73 -17.50
N PHE A 287 -15.49 13.55 -16.21
CA PHE A 287 -14.63 12.78 -15.33
C PHE A 287 -14.52 11.33 -15.80
N SER A 288 -15.63 10.65 -16.06
CA SER A 288 -15.62 9.22 -16.40
C SER A 288 -14.90 8.94 -17.71
N TYR A 289 -15.13 9.77 -18.74
CA TYR A 289 -14.49 9.60 -20.04
C TYR A 289 -12.99 9.88 -19.99
N CYS A 290 -12.58 10.97 -19.32
CA CYS A 290 -11.18 11.32 -19.18
C CYS A 290 -10.43 10.33 -18.27
N PHE A 291 -11.06 9.86 -17.19
CA PHE A 291 -10.53 8.79 -16.35
C PHE A 291 -10.33 7.49 -17.15
N TRP A 292 -11.32 7.09 -17.95
CA TRP A 292 -11.21 5.92 -18.82
C TRP A 292 -10.03 6.05 -19.80
N TRP A 293 -9.89 7.22 -20.43
CA TRP A 293 -8.77 7.47 -21.35
C TRP A 293 -7.41 7.39 -20.64
N GLY A 294 -7.28 8.02 -19.47
CA GLY A 294 -6.05 7.97 -18.67
C GLY A 294 -5.72 6.55 -18.17
N PHE A 295 -6.73 5.81 -17.72
CA PHE A 295 -6.58 4.42 -17.27
C PHE A 295 -6.14 3.50 -18.41
N ARG A 296 -6.78 3.62 -19.59
CA ARG A 296 -6.39 2.91 -20.80
C ARG A 296 -4.96 3.26 -21.23
N SER A 297 -4.58 4.53 -21.13
CA SER A 297 -3.27 5.01 -21.53
C SER A 297 -2.15 4.56 -20.58
N LEU A 298 -2.41 4.37 -19.28
CA LEU A 298 -1.41 3.84 -18.36
C LEU A 298 -1.30 2.31 -18.35
N SER A 299 -2.33 1.58 -18.81
CA SER A 299 -2.36 0.11 -18.72
C SER A 299 -1.37 -0.62 -19.61
N SER A 300 -0.62 0.10 -20.46
CA SER A 300 0.33 -0.41 -21.48
C SER A 300 -0.30 -1.32 -22.55
N ILE A 301 -1.26 -2.16 -22.19
CA ILE A 301 -2.01 -3.08 -23.07
C ILE A 301 -2.99 -2.32 -23.98
N GLY A 302 -3.50 -1.17 -23.54
CA GLY A 302 -4.49 -0.37 -24.28
C GLY A 302 -3.93 0.86 -25.01
N GLN A 303 -2.61 1.03 -25.08
CA GLN A 303 -1.96 2.23 -25.61
C GLN A 303 -1.98 2.27 -27.15
N ASN A 304 -2.87 3.08 -27.71
CA ASN A 304 -2.86 3.45 -29.13
C ASN A 304 -2.70 4.99 -29.22
N LEU A 305 -1.52 5.48 -28.87
CA LEU A 305 -1.22 6.92 -28.82
C LEU A 305 -0.57 7.35 -30.14
N GLU A 306 -1.27 8.16 -30.92
CA GLU A 306 -0.74 8.77 -32.14
C GLU A 306 -0.45 10.25 -31.90
N THR A 307 0.82 10.64 -32.07
CA THR A 307 1.28 12.01 -31.76
C THR A 307 1.43 12.87 -33.00
N SER A 308 1.19 14.19 -32.83
CA SER A 308 1.65 15.22 -33.75
C SER A 308 3.16 15.49 -33.60
N THR A 309 3.72 16.35 -34.45
CA THR A 309 5.13 16.79 -34.37
C THR A 309 5.41 17.82 -33.25
N PHE A 310 4.41 18.14 -32.43
CA PHE A 310 4.55 19.13 -31.36
C PHE A 310 5.37 18.60 -30.18
N PHE A 311 6.41 19.36 -29.82
CA PHE A 311 7.37 18.98 -28.79
C PHE A 311 6.74 18.58 -27.45
N TRP A 312 5.86 19.42 -26.87
CA TRP A 312 5.30 19.14 -25.55
C TRP A 312 4.33 17.94 -25.54
N GLU A 313 3.69 17.65 -26.67
CA GLU A 313 2.85 16.46 -26.82
C GLU A 313 3.70 15.19 -26.83
N ILE A 314 4.83 15.19 -27.57
CA ILE A 314 5.77 14.08 -27.59
C ILE A 314 6.30 13.82 -26.18
N VAL A 315 6.70 14.87 -25.45
CA VAL A 315 7.17 14.75 -24.05
C VAL A 315 6.08 14.16 -23.15
N PHE A 316 4.83 14.60 -23.30
CA PHE A 316 3.71 14.08 -22.51
C PHE A 316 3.42 12.60 -22.81
N VAL A 317 3.45 12.16 -24.07
CA VAL A 317 3.26 10.76 -24.45
C VAL A 317 4.41 9.88 -23.98
N VAL A 318 5.66 10.32 -24.12
CA VAL A 318 6.83 9.60 -23.58
C VAL A 318 6.69 9.43 -22.06
N PHE A 319 6.25 10.47 -21.35
CA PHE A 319 5.98 10.39 -19.92
C PHE A 319 4.88 9.38 -19.59
N ILE A 320 3.76 9.36 -20.33
CA ILE A 320 2.68 8.37 -20.15
C ILE A 320 3.20 6.94 -20.38
N ALA A 321 3.99 6.72 -21.44
CA ALA A 321 4.52 5.41 -21.76
C ALA A 321 5.45 4.88 -20.65
N ILE A 322 6.40 5.68 -20.20
CA ILE A 322 7.36 5.31 -19.15
C ILE A 322 6.64 5.12 -17.81
N SER A 323 5.79 6.07 -17.41
CA SER A 323 5.06 6.00 -16.14
C SER A 323 4.07 4.84 -16.11
N GLY A 324 3.36 4.59 -17.22
CA GLY A 324 2.44 3.46 -17.37
C GLY A 324 3.14 2.11 -17.18
N LEU A 325 4.28 1.91 -17.85
CA LEU A 325 5.08 0.69 -17.69
C LEU A 325 5.52 0.48 -16.24
N VAL A 326 6.12 1.50 -15.62
CA VAL A 326 6.61 1.41 -14.24
C VAL A 326 5.47 1.16 -13.24
N LEU A 327 4.38 1.93 -13.34
CA LEU A 327 3.24 1.80 -12.44
C LEU A 327 2.55 0.44 -12.58
N PHE A 328 2.43 -0.08 -13.81
CA PHE A 328 1.85 -1.39 -14.05
C PHE A 328 2.72 -2.53 -13.49
N LEU A 329 4.04 -2.46 -13.67
CA LEU A 329 4.98 -3.42 -13.07
C LEU A 329 4.95 -3.40 -11.54
N VAL A 330 4.94 -2.20 -10.94
CA VAL A 330 4.82 -2.04 -9.48
C VAL A 330 3.48 -2.59 -8.97
N LEU A 331 2.38 -2.34 -9.69
CA LEU A 331 1.07 -2.87 -9.33
C LEU A 331 1.09 -4.40 -9.32
N ILE A 332 1.55 -5.04 -10.40
CA ILE A 332 1.63 -6.51 -10.48
C ILE A 332 2.54 -7.08 -9.38
N GLY A 333 3.74 -6.51 -9.23
CA GLY A 333 4.71 -6.96 -8.22
C GLY A 333 4.17 -6.87 -6.80
N ASN A 334 3.55 -5.75 -6.44
CA ASN A 334 2.96 -5.57 -5.12
C ASN A 334 1.71 -6.43 -4.91
N MET A 335 0.85 -6.56 -5.93
CA MET A 335 -0.32 -7.43 -5.85
C MET A 335 0.05 -8.89 -5.64
N GLN A 336 1.13 -9.36 -6.27
CA GLN A 336 1.62 -10.72 -6.07
C GLN A 336 2.02 -10.96 -4.60
N ILE A 337 2.66 -9.99 -3.93
CA ILE A 337 3.02 -10.08 -2.51
C ILE A 337 1.76 -10.23 -1.63
N TYR A 338 0.69 -9.49 -1.91
CA TYR A 338 -0.54 -9.53 -1.10
C TYR A 338 -1.43 -10.75 -1.41
N LEU A 339 -1.53 -11.16 -2.67
CA LEU A 339 -2.23 -12.37 -3.07
C LEU A 339 -1.54 -13.61 -2.50
N GLN A 340 -0.21 -13.60 -2.42
CA GLN A 340 0.60 -14.57 -1.66
C GLN A 340 0.55 -14.32 -0.14
N SER A 341 -0.64 -14.01 0.40
CA SER A 341 -0.90 -13.90 1.83
C SER A 341 -0.26 -15.03 2.63
N THR A 342 0.03 -14.80 3.91
CA THR A 342 0.67 -15.81 4.79
C THR A 342 0.01 -17.19 4.71
N THR A 343 -1.31 -17.25 4.51
CA THR A 343 -2.04 -18.51 4.34
C THR A 343 -1.72 -19.18 3.00
N MET A 344 -1.75 -18.45 1.88
CA MET A 344 -1.38 -18.99 0.57
C MET A 344 0.11 -19.35 0.49
N ARG A 345 0.99 -18.51 1.05
CA ARG A 345 2.42 -18.78 1.15
C ARG A 345 2.69 -20.04 1.94
N ARG A 346 2.08 -20.20 3.11
CA ARG A 346 2.19 -21.42 3.94
C ARG A 346 1.67 -22.67 3.21
N VAL A 347 0.53 -22.54 2.52
CA VAL A 347 0.01 -23.63 1.67
C VAL A 347 0.98 -23.98 0.54
N GLN A 348 1.61 -22.97 -0.07
CA GLN A 348 2.59 -23.18 -1.13
C GLN A 348 3.89 -23.80 -0.62
N GLU A 349 4.43 -23.34 0.51
CA GLU A 349 5.59 -23.92 1.20
C GLU A 349 5.33 -25.41 1.50
N MET A 350 4.12 -25.77 1.90
CA MET A 350 3.73 -27.17 2.07
C MET A 350 3.62 -27.97 0.80
N ARG A 351 3.11 -27.37 -0.28
CA ARG A 351 3.06 -28.04 -1.58
C ARG A 351 4.48 -28.37 -2.05
N VAL A 352 5.40 -27.42 -1.94
CA VAL A 352 6.82 -27.61 -2.28
C VAL A 352 7.43 -28.70 -1.40
N ARG A 353 7.31 -28.60 -0.06
CA ARG A 353 7.82 -29.60 0.88
C ARG A 353 7.27 -31.00 0.58
N LYS A 354 5.97 -31.12 0.29
CA LYS A 354 5.37 -32.41 -0.07
C LYS A 354 6.00 -32.98 -1.34
N THR A 355 6.19 -32.16 -2.37
CA THR A 355 6.85 -32.59 -3.61
C THR A 355 8.30 -33.02 -3.37
N ASP A 356 9.06 -32.28 -2.56
CA ASP A 356 10.45 -32.61 -2.24
C ASP A 356 10.56 -33.96 -1.50
N ILE A 357 9.65 -34.21 -0.54
CA ILE A 357 9.58 -35.47 0.19
C ILE A 357 9.21 -36.62 -0.76
N GLU A 358 8.22 -36.46 -1.63
CA GLU A 358 7.85 -37.50 -2.63
C GLU A 358 9.02 -37.82 -3.58
N GLN A 359 9.74 -36.80 -4.04
CA GLN A 359 10.93 -36.98 -4.87
C GLN A 359 12.05 -37.69 -4.11
N TRP A 360 12.29 -37.30 -2.85
CA TRP A 360 13.27 -37.97 -1.98
C TRP A 360 12.90 -39.44 -1.73
N MET A 361 11.64 -39.74 -1.38
CA MET A 361 11.15 -41.11 -1.17
C MET A 361 11.24 -41.97 -2.43
N SER A 362 11.06 -41.35 -3.60
CA SER A 362 11.19 -42.04 -4.89
C SER A 362 12.65 -42.32 -5.23
N ARG A 363 13.56 -41.36 -5.01
CA ARG A 363 15.02 -41.54 -5.19
C ARG A 363 15.59 -42.62 -4.27
N CYS A 364 15.10 -42.70 -3.03
CA CYS A 364 15.49 -43.74 -2.08
C CYS A 364 14.80 -45.09 -2.34
N MET A 365 13.94 -45.20 -3.35
CA MET A 365 13.21 -46.42 -3.71
C MET A 365 12.44 -47.04 -2.52
N LEU A 366 11.82 -46.19 -1.69
CA LEU A 366 11.12 -46.67 -0.49
C LEU A 366 9.91 -47.55 -0.85
N PRO A 367 9.62 -48.60 -0.06
CA PRO A 367 8.41 -49.40 -0.22
C PRO A 367 7.14 -48.57 -0.05
N ASN A 368 6.06 -48.92 -0.76
CA ASN A 368 4.80 -48.18 -0.73
C ASN A 368 4.20 -48.05 0.68
N CYS A 369 4.30 -49.10 1.51
CA CYS A 369 3.84 -49.06 2.90
C CYS A 369 4.58 -47.97 3.72
N LEU A 370 5.90 -47.84 3.53
CA LEU A 370 6.68 -46.82 4.23
C LEU A 370 6.39 -45.41 3.70
N LYS A 371 6.23 -45.26 2.38
CA LYS A 371 5.80 -43.99 1.76
C LYS A 371 4.47 -43.50 2.36
N GLU A 372 3.50 -44.40 2.52
CA GLU A 372 2.20 -44.05 3.07
C GLU A 372 2.27 -43.66 4.55
N ARG A 373 3.18 -44.27 5.33
CA ARG A 373 3.46 -43.85 6.72
C ARG A 373 4.06 -42.45 6.76
N VAL A 374 5.04 -42.15 5.92
CA VAL A 374 5.66 -40.80 5.83
C VAL A 374 4.62 -39.75 5.43
N ARG A 375 3.76 -40.05 4.44
CA ARG A 375 2.66 -39.14 4.03
C ARG A 375 1.71 -38.82 5.19
N ARG A 376 1.29 -39.84 5.93
CA ARG A 376 0.41 -39.67 7.11
C ARG A 376 1.08 -38.82 8.19
N TYR A 377 2.37 -39.07 8.46
CA TYR A 377 3.14 -38.27 9.41
C TYR A 377 3.20 -36.79 9.02
N GLU A 378 3.59 -36.48 7.78
CA GLU A 378 3.69 -35.08 7.33
C GLU A 378 2.33 -34.38 7.30
N GLN A 379 1.26 -35.09 6.92
CA GLN A 379 -0.11 -34.55 6.98
C GLN A 379 -0.53 -34.23 8.42
N HIS A 380 -0.28 -35.15 9.37
CA HIS A 380 -0.65 -34.94 10.77
C HIS A 380 0.16 -33.80 11.39
N LYS A 381 1.47 -33.76 11.14
CA LYS A 381 2.37 -32.68 11.57
C LYS A 381 1.89 -31.31 11.08
N TRP A 382 1.42 -31.24 9.83
CA TRP A 382 0.87 -29.99 9.27
C TRP A 382 -0.42 -29.55 9.95
N LEU A 383 -1.34 -30.48 10.24
CA LEU A 383 -2.61 -30.15 10.90
C LEU A 383 -2.39 -29.59 12.31
N GLN A 384 -1.41 -30.12 13.04
CA GLN A 384 -1.10 -29.70 14.41
C GLN A 384 -0.35 -28.36 14.45
N ILE A 385 0.72 -28.21 13.64
CA ILE A 385 1.70 -27.12 13.85
C ILE A 385 1.67 -26.09 12.70
N ARG A 386 0.97 -26.37 11.58
CA ARG A 386 0.87 -25.50 10.39
C ARG A 386 2.22 -24.95 9.90
N GLY A 387 3.26 -25.78 9.97
CA GLY A 387 4.60 -25.49 9.47
C GLY A 387 5.45 -24.62 10.37
N VAL A 388 5.01 -24.37 11.60
CA VAL A 388 5.85 -23.72 12.60
C VAL A 388 6.81 -24.77 13.16
N GLU A 389 8.10 -24.45 13.23
CA GLU A 389 9.07 -25.29 13.93
C GLU A 389 9.25 -24.72 15.34
N GLU A 390 8.62 -25.35 16.33
CA GLU A 390 8.58 -24.88 17.72
C GLU A 390 9.99 -24.68 18.30
N GLU A 391 10.91 -25.61 18.02
CA GLU A 391 12.30 -25.53 18.48
C GLU A 391 13.00 -24.27 17.95
N ASN A 392 12.79 -23.92 16.67
CA ASN A 392 13.36 -22.72 16.06
C ASN A 392 12.75 -21.44 16.64
N LEU A 393 11.46 -21.44 17.01
CA LEU A 393 10.87 -20.29 17.70
C LEU A 393 11.48 -20.08 19.08
N ILE A 394 11.63 -21.16 19.85
CA ILE A 394 12.11 -21.14 21.22
C ILE A 394 13.61 -20.81 21.28
N GLN A 395 14.41 -21.29 20.32
CA GLN A 395 15.85 -21.01 20.27
C GLN A 395 16.20 -19.53 20.04
N ASN A 396 15.31 -18.78 19.36
CA ASN A 396 15.51 -17.35 19.12
C ASN A 396 15.20 -16.47 20.33
N LEU A 397 14.65 -17.03 21.41
CA LEU A 397 14.34 -16.31 22.64
C LEU A 397 15.55 -16.25 23.59
N PRO A 398 15.68 -15.18 24.39
CA PRO A 398 16.58 -15.12 25.53
C PRO A 398 16.46 -16.34 26.45
N ARG A 399 17.58 -16.71 27.10
CA ARG A 399 17.68 -17.96 27.89
C ARG A 399 16.67 -18.03 29.04
N ASP A 400 16.42 -16.92 29.70
CA ASP A 400 15.44 -16.74 30.77
C ASP A 400 14.02 -17.01 30.27
N ILE A 401 13.58 -16.33 29.21
CA ILE A 401 12.24 -16.52 28.63
C ILE A 401 12.04 -17.94 28.13
N ARG A 402 13.07 -18.49 27.47
CA ARG A 402 13.05 -19.88 27.01
C ARG A 402 12.87 -20.85 28.18
N ARG A 403 13.61 -20.65 29.28
CA ARG A 403 13.51 -21.47 30.48
C ARG A 403 12.13 -21.37 31.09
N ASP A 404 11.56 -20.18 31.22
CA ASP A 404 10.22 -19.98 31.78
C ASP A 404 9.14 -20.68 30.95
N ILE A 405 9.22 -20.61 29.61
CA ILE A 405 8.31 -21.31 28.70
C ILE A 405 8.44 -22.82 28.88
N LYS A 406 9.66 -23.36 28.82
CA LYS A 406 9.89 -24.80 28.99
C LYS A 406 9.44 -25.29 30.37
N HIS A 407 9.71 -24.51 31.41
CA HIS A 407 9.28 -24.81 32.77
C HIS A 407 7.75 -24.85 32.86
N HIS A 408 7.06 -23.85 32.31
CA HIS A 408 5.59 -23.83 32.30
C HIS A 408 4.98 -25.04 31.56
N LEU A 409 5.60 -25.47 30.46
CA LEU A 409 5.08 -26.56 29.63
C LEU A 409 5.40 -27.96 30.19
N CYS A 410 6.57 -28.14 30.82
CA CYS A 410 7.10 -29.47 31.15
C CYS A 410 7.16 -29.80 32.64
N PHE A 411 7.06 -28.81 33.54
CA PHE A 411 7.22 -29.03 34.97
C PHE A 411 6.20 -30.03 35.55
N ASP A 412 4.94 -29.90 35.14
CA ASP A 412 3.87 -30.79 35.61
C ASP A 412 4.05 -32.24 35.15
N LEU A 413 4.79 -32.48 34.06
CA LEU A 413 5.10 -33.83 33.58
C LEU A 413 6.12 -34.51 34.48
N LEU A 414 7.24 -33.83 34.74
CA LEU A 414 8.31 -34.35 35.58
C LEU A 414 7.82 -34.59 37.01
N LYS A 415 6.90 -33.74 37.51
CA LYS A 415 6.34 -33.86 38.86
C LYS A 415 5.61 -35.18 39.07
N LYS A 416 5.11 -35.83 38.01
CA LYS A 416 4.39 -37.10 38.14
C LYS A 416 5.30 -38.29 38.42
N VAL A 417 6.59 -38.18 38.14
CA VAL A 417 7.56 -39.26 38.41
C VAL A 417 7.92 -39.24 39.89
N PRO A 418 7.56 -40.27 40.69
CA PRO A 418 7.77 -40.26 42.14
C PRO A 418 9.24 -40.11 42.56
N MET A 419 10.16 -40.57 41.72
CA MET A 419 11.60 -40.46 41.97
C MET A 419 12.09 -39.01 41.87
N PHE A 420 11.63 -38.28 40.85
CA PHE A 420 12.01 -36.88 40.66
C PHE A 420 11.47 -35.99 41.78
N GLN A 421 10.27 -36.26 42.30
CA GLN A 421 9.72 -35.53 43.46
C GLN A 421 10.64 -35.53 44.70
N LYS A 422 11.47 -36.56 44.85
CA LYS A 422 12.42 -36.69 45.97
C LYS A 422 13.79 -36.08 45.67
N MET A 423 14.07 -35.72 44.42
CA MET A 423 15.31 -35.07 44.01
C MET A 423 15.30 -33.58 44.32
N ASP A 424 16.49 -33.02 44.52
CA ASP A 424 16.65 -31.58 44.76
C ASP A 424 16.07 -30.76 43.59
N GLN A 425 15.39 -29.67 43.92
CA GLN A 425 14.75 -28.76 42.97
C GLN A 425 15.75 -28.18 41.94
N GLN A 426 17.03 -28.10 42.31
CA GLN A 426 18.09 -27.61 41.42
C GLN A 426 18.34 -28.53 40.20
N LEU A 427 17.95 -29.81 40.26
CA LEU A 427 18.13 -30.75 39.15
C LEU A 427 17.00 -30.69 38.12
N TRP A 428 15.89 -30.03 38.42
CA TRP A 428 14.73 -29.94 37.54
C TRP A 428 14.99 -29.08 36.32
N ASP A 429 15.67 -27.95 36.50
CA ASP A 429 15.95 -27.02 35.41
C ASP A 429 16.81 -27.64 34.30
N PRO A 430 17.93 -28.33 34.60
CA PRO A 430 18.65 -29.09 33.59
C PRO A 430 17.78 -30.13 32.87
N MET A 431 16.97 -30.90 33.62
CA MET A 431 16.11 -31.95 33.04
C MET A 431 15.09 -31.36 32.06
N ILE A 432 14.45 -30.24 32.43
CA ILE A 432 13.50 -29.53 31.58
C ILE A 432 14.17 -29.03 30.29
N ASP A 433 15.42 -28.56 30.38
CA ASP A 433 16.15 -28.11 29.20
C ASP A 433 16.47 -29.24 28.20
N PHE A 434 16.64 -30.48 28.68
CA PHE A 434 16.88 -31.67 27.85
C PHE A 434 15.62 -32.27 27.22
N LEU A 435 14.42 -31.93 27.71
CA LEU A 435 13.17 -32.41 27.11
C LEU A 435 13.00 -31.85 25.69
N LYS A 436 12.66 -32.74 24.75
CA LYS A 436 12.40 -32.42 23.34
C LYS A 436 11.01 -32.92 22.96
N PRO A 437 10.18 -32.08 22.29
CA PRO A 437 8.89 -32.53 21.80
C PRO A 437 9.06 -33.51 20.63
N VAL A 438 8.34 -34.64 20.67
CA VAL A 438 8.28 -35.63 19.58
C VAL A 438 6.82 -35.91 19.23
N LEU A 439 6.56 -36.17 17.94
CA LEU A 439 5.23 -36.48 17.40
C LEU A 439 5.24 -37.89 16.84
N TYR A 440 4.25 -38.69 17.22
CA TYR A 440 3.99 -40.03 16.68
C TYR A 440 2.60 -40.08 16.03
N THR A 441 2.44 -40.90 15.00
CA THR A 441 1.16 -41.11 14.32
C THR A 441 0.45 -42.35 14.85
N GLN A 442 -0.86 -42.45 14.61
CA GLN A 442 -1.59 -43.68 14.88
C GLN A 442 -0.93 -44.92 14.22
N ASP A 443 -0.93 -46.03 14.95
CA ASP A 443 -0.32 -47.32 14.58
C ASP A 443 1.20 -47.31 14.41
N SER A 444 1.90 -46.30 14.95
CA SER A 444 3.36 -46.33 15.06
C SER A 444 3.80 -47.03 16.34
N TYR A 445 4.72 -47.98 16.21
CA TYR A 445 5.44 -48.56 17.35
C TYR A 445 6.50 -47.57 17.82
N ILE A 446 6.43 -47.16 19.09
CA ILE A 446 7.39 -46.24 19.70
C ILE A 446 8.59 -47.00 20.23
N VAL A 447 8.35 -48.01 21.08
CA VAL A 447 9.34 -48.97 21.59
C VAL A 447 8.86 -50.38 21.25
N ARG A 448 9.79 -51.30 20.97
CA ARG A 448 9.48 -52.73 20.77
C ARG A 448 10.09 -53.56 21.88
N GLU A 449 9.38 -54.62 22.27
CA GLU A 449 9.89 -55.57 23.26
C GLU A 449 11.19 -56.21 22.77
N GLY A 450 12.24 -56.13 23.58
CA GLY A 450 13.59 -56.62 23.26
C GLY A 450 14.55 -55.55 22.74
N ASP A 451 14.06 -54.37 22.35
CA ASP A 451 14.92 -53.23 22.01
C ASP A 451 15.48 -52.59 23.31
N PRO A 452 16.72 -52.05 23.30
CA PRO A 452 17.23 -51.31 24.44
C PRO A 452 16.40 -50.04 24.67
N VAL A 453 16.07 -49.76 25.93
CA VAL A 453 15.44 -48.50 26.33
C VAL A 453 16.54 -47.44 26.42
N ASP A 454 16.44 -46.39 25.61
CA ASP A 454 17.42 -45.30 25.52
C ASP A 454 16.84 -43.92 25.88
N GLU A 455 15.51 -43.80 25.88
CA GLU A 455 14.81 -42.57 26.24
C GLU A 455 13.59 -42.81 27.14
N MET A 456 13.32 -41.83 28.01
CA MET A 456 12.09 -41.77 28.81
C MET A 456 11.10 -40.82 28.13
N LEU A 457 9.85 -41.24 27.99
CA LEU A 457 8.83 -40.50 27.25
C LEU A 457 7.71 -40.02 28.16
N PHE A 458 7.33 -38.75 28.00
CA PHE A 458 6.21 -38.12 28.70
C PHE A 458 5.07 -37.87 27.72
N ILE A 459 3.88 -38.39 28.02
CA ILE A 459 2.74 -38.29 27.11
C ILE A 459 2.05 -36.95 27.33
N MET A 460 2.31 -35.98 26.46
CA MET A 460 1.62 -34.69 26.51
C MET A 460 0.16 -34.78 26.08
N ARG A 461 -0.10 -35.53 25.01
CA ARG A 461 -1.42 -35.64 24.38
C ARG A 461 -1.51 -36.93 23.56
N GLY A 462 -2.64 -37.62 23.65
CA GLY A 462 -2.89 -38.88 22.97
C GLY A 462 -2.98 -40.05 23.92
N ASN A 463 -3.22 -41.23 23.35
CA ASN A 463 -3.28 -42.50 24.07
C ASN A 463 -2.28 -43.46 23.43
N LEU A 464 -1.53 -44.20 24.25
CA LEU A 464 -0.64 -45.26 23.83
C LEU A 464 -1.13 -46.58 24.41
N ALA A 465 -1.01 -47.64 23.63
CA ALA A 465 -1.22 -48.99 24.11
C ALA A 465 0.14 -49.70 24.22
N SER A 466 0.39 -50.29 25.38
CA SER A 466 1.56 -51.12 25.67
C SER A 466 1.14 -52.57 25.66
N TYR A 467 1.99 -53.42 25.07
CA TYR A 467 1.79 -54.86 24.98
C TYR A 467 3.12 -55.52 25.37
N THR A 468 3.09 -56.43 26.36
CA THR A 468 4.27 -57.22 26.74
C THR A 468 3.92 -58.69 26.84
N THR A 469 4.87 -59.54 26.43
CA THR A 469 4.79 -61.00 26.58
C THR A 469 5.41 -61.50 27.89
N ASN A 470 6.16 -60.64 28.60
CA ASN A 470 6.90 -60.97 29.82
C ASN A 470 6.18 -60.58 31.13
N GLY A 471 4.85 -60.57 31.12
CA GLY A 471 4.00 -60.18 32.25
C GLY A 471 3.95 -61.14 33.45
N GLY A 472 4.88 -62.12 33.53
CA GLY A 472 4.92 -63.13 34.59
C GLY A 472 4.09 -64.40 34.34
N ILE A 473 3.32 -64.48 33.24
CA ILE A 473 2.56 -65.67 32.84
C ILE A 473 2.86 -65.99 31.37
N ILE A 474 3.40 -67.18 31.11
CA ILE A 474 3.74 -67.66 29.76
C ILE A 474 2.44 -67.79 28.94
N GLY A 475 2.37 -67.08 27.80
CA GLY A 475 1.25 -67.17 26.86
C GLY A 475 0.14 -66.13 27.03
N PHE A 476 0.30 -65.13 27.91
CA PHE A 476 -0.65 -64.03 28.06
C PHE A 476 -0.02 -62.68 27.68
N PHE A 477 -0.74 -61.87 26.90
CA PHE A 477 -0.33 -60.50 26.59
C PHE A 477 -0.85 -59.57 27.68
N ASN A 478 0.06 -58.97 28.46
CA ASN A 478 -0.34 -57.87 29.33
C ASN A 478 -0.52 -56.61 28.49
N THR A 479 -1.70 -56.00 28.58
CA THR A 479 -2.06 -54.77 27.88
C THR A 479 -2.18 -53.62 28.88
N GLY A 480 -1.44 -52.53 28.66
CA GLY A 480 -1.55 -51.31 29.46
C GLY A 480 -1.87 -50.11 28.58
N ASP A 481 -2.91 -49.34 28.95
CA ASP A 481 -3.27 -48.11 28.26
C ASP A 481 -2.65 -46.91 29.00
N LEU A 482 -1.78 -46.18 28.32
CA LEU A 482 -1.19 -44.93 28.81
C LEU A 482 -1.90 -43.74 28.16
N LYS A 483 -2.23 -42.73 28.95
CA LYS A 483 -2.96 -41.53 28.52
C LYS A 483 -2.12 -40.27 28.72
N ALA A 484 -2.67 -39.14 28.27
CA ALA A 484 -2.07 -37.84 28.51
C ALA A 484 -1.76 -37.63 30.00
N GLY A 485 -0.50 -37.36 30.27
CA GLY A 485 0.06 -37.18 31.58
C GLY A 485 0.73 -38.42 32.18
N ASP A 486 0.65 -39.58 31.54
CA ASP A 486 1.44 -40.75 31.92
C ASP A 486 2.83 -40.70 31.27
N PHE A 487 3.72 -41.61 31.67
CA PHE A 487 5.09 -41.71 31.16
C PHE A 487 5.53 -43.17 31.02
N CYS A 488 6.57 -43.43 30.23
CA CYS A 488 7.18 -44.75 30.07
C CYS A 488 8.71 -44.66 29.91
N GLY A 489 9.41 -45.79 30.04
CA GLY A 489 10.88 -45.84 30.04
C GLY A 489 11.49 -45.53 31.40
N GLU A 490 10.72 -45.70 32.50
CA GLU A 490 11.18 -45.46 33.87
C GLU A 490 12.24 -46.47 34.34
N GLU A 491 12.39 -47.58 33.63
CA GLU A 491 13.44 -48.58 33.85
C GLU A 491 14.84 -47.97 33.73
N LEU A 492 15.01 -46.92 32.91
CA LEU A 492 16.26 -46.16 32.83
C LEU A 492 16.66 -45.53 34.16
N LEU A 493 15.69 -45.08 34.95
CA LEU A 493 15.94 -44.44 36.23
C LEU A 493 16.47 -45.45 37.25
N THR A 494 15.93 -46.67 37.25
CA THR A 494 16.42 -47.72 38.15
C THR A 494 17.83 -48.17 37.76
N TRP A 495 18.11 -48.31 36.47
CA TRP A 495 19.47 -48.61 35.98
C TRP A 495 20.49 -47.55 36.40
N SER A 496 20.14 -46.26 36.32
CA SER A 496 21.04 -45.17 36.73
C SER A 496 21.38 -45.14 38.23
N LEU A 497 20.58 -45.80 39.07
CA LEU A 497 20.83 -45.91 40.51
C LEU A 497 21.71 -47.13 40.88
N TYR A 498 21.84 -48.10 39.97
CA TYR A 498 22.66 -49.31 40.15
C TYR A 498 23.96 -49.30 39.33
N ALA A 499 24.14 -48.31 38.45
CA ALA A 499 25.38 -48.01 37.75
C ALA A 499 26.22 -47.01 38.55
#